data_AF-A0A925DVB5-F1
#
_entry.id   AF-A0A925DVB5-F1
#
_cell.length_a   1.000
_cell.length_b   1.000
_cell.length_c   1.000
_cell.angle_alpha   90.00
_cell.angle_beta   90.00
_cell.angle_gamma   90.00
#
_symmetry.space_group_name_H-M   'P 1'
#
loop_
_entity.id
_entity.type
_entity.pdbx_description
1 polymer ?
#
loop_
_entity_poly.entity_id
_entity_poly.type
_entity_poly.pdbx_seq_one_letter_code
_entity_poly.pdbx_strand_id
1 'polypeptide(L)'
;MKILISLFLYLVSPRIFCQDTFIKFVSKSSVQWAAQATDTFHFKTPNLSLLLRERFNKGDIKVGITEPAALGKVEYVPSKEAILERIAPNRVKQIVDEEGNITGTAIDAENPLFSTTYFDSLVNDLVEIPQVMYIESGKLKTYTAWVSPKYAVFTSWGQRLGISNAFSTAFNTSRSFSSKQFKNSILLGRSAAQLKLDSTGQLQMIKQLYAQNLLQALWPWLHTKHYQIIRLDSAVTIPFEKLNMSLLNNQILNIPKYDEEGNISNRTVNLSAQPLDPSAFTKLEIVQDWFYYEKGNKVFSRIQHLVLYAYKYKNNQVEAQATPVLKIMLK
;
A
#
# COMPACT_ATOMS: atom_id res chain seq x y z
N MET A 1 37.68 -25.79 -39.49
CA MET A 1 36.42 -25.23 -38.96
C MET A 1 36.02 -25.99 -37.69
N LYS A 2 36.40 -25.50 -36.51
CA LYS A 2 35.82 -25.86 -35.21
C LYS A 2 35.91 -24.61 -34.33
N ILE A 3 34.77 -24.01 -34.08
CA ILE A 3 34.56 -22.87 -33.18
C ILE A 3 34.74 -23.42 -31.75
N LEU A 4 35.72 -22.90 -31.00
CA LEU A 4 35.76 -23.08 -29.55
C LEU A 4 35.45 -21.74 -28.90
N ILE A 5 34.36 -21.78 -28.16
CA ILE A 5 33.63 -20.69 -27.54
C ILE A 5 34.49 -20.01 -26.47
N SER A 6 34.58 -18.69 -26.57
CA SER A 6 35.10 -17.80 -25.54
C SER A 6 34.33 -18.00 -24.24
N LEU A 7 35.03 -18.50 -23.22
CA LEU A 7 34.53 -18.66 -21.86
C LEU A 7 34.56 -17.28 -21.18
N PHE A 8 33.50 -16.49 -21.36
CA PHE A 8 33.27 -15.30 -20.55
C PHE A 8 32.98 -15.75 -19.11
N LEU A 9 33.91 -15.42 -18.20
CA LEU A 9 33.73 -15.45 -16.76
C LEU A 9 32.54 -14.57 -16.37
N TYR A 10 31.33 -15.13 -16.40
CA TYR A 10 30.21 -14.62 -15.62
C TYR A 10 30.53 -14.87 -14.15
N LEU A 11 31.11 -13.86 -13.50
CA LEU A 11 31.15 -13.75 -12.06
C LEU A 11 29.73 -13.96 -11.53
N VAL A 12 29.54 -15.10 -10.88
CA VAL A 12 28.33 -15.52 -10.19
C VAL A 12 28.06 -14.50 -9.09
N SER A 13 27.30 -13.46 -9.40
CA SER A 13 26.62 -12.68 -8.37
C SER A 13 25.64 -13.63 -7.67
N PRO A 14 25.60 -13.69 -6.33
CA PRO A 14 24.66 -14.56 -5.63
C PRO A 14 23.24 -14.07 -5.94
N ARG A 15 22.56 -14.76 -6.86
CA ARG A 15 21.12 -14.61 -7.07
C ARG A 15 20.42 -15.15 -5.82
N ILE A 16 20.13 -14.27 -4.88
CA ILE A 16 19.30 -14.63 -3.73
C ILE A 16 17.86 -14.72 -4.23
N PHE A 17 17.41 -15.95 -4.50
CA PHE A 17 16.02 -16.23 -4.85
C PHE A 17 15.14 -16.05 -3.62
N CYS A 18 14.37 -14.96 -3.55
CA CYS A 18 13.31 -14.83 -2.56
C CYS A 18 12.04 -15.50 -3.15
N GLN A 19 11.80 -16.74 -2.74
CA GLN A 19 10.53 -17.43 -2.99
C GLN A 19 9.36 -16.50 -2.61
N ASP A 20 8.32 -16.47 -3.46
CA ASP A 20 7.17 -15.57 -3.42
C ASP A 20 6.68 -15.30 -1.99
N THR A 21 6.89 -14.06 -1.54
CA THR A 21 6.81 -13.71 -0.12
C THR A 21 5.36 -13.81 0.38
N PHE A 22 4.42 -13.61 -0.54
CA PHE A 22 2.99 -13.79 -0.31
C PHE A 22 2.60 -15.27 -0.18
N ILE A 23 3.15 -16.18 -1.00
CA ILE A 23 2.85 -17.62 -0.91
C ILE A 23 3.30 -18.18 0.44
N LYS A 24 4.50 -17.80 0.91
CA LYS A 24 4.97 -18.11 2.27
C LYS A 24 4.13 -17.48 3.37
N PHE A 25 3.43 -16.40 3.05
CA PHE A 25 2.57 -15.70 3.98
C PHE A 25 1.27 -16.48 4.19
N VAL A 26 0.58 -16.80 3.09
CA VAL A 26 -0.71 -17.51 3.10
C VAL A 26 -0.62 -18.98 3.48
N SER A 27 0.55 -19.61 3.33
CA SER A 27 0.71 -21.04 3.66
C SER A 27 0.77 -21.34 5.16
N LYS A 28 0.81 -20.32 6.03
CA LYS A 28 0.78 -20.53 7.48
C LYS A 28 -0.63 -20.79 7.96
N SER A 29 -0.83 -21.89 8.69
CA SER A 29 -2.11 -22.21 9.33
C SER A 29 -2.59 -21.19 10.37
N SER A 30 -1.68 -20.37 10.92
CA SER A 30 -2.03 -19.28 11.85
C SER A 30 -2.66 -18.07 11.17
N VAL A 31 -2.49 -17.93 9.85
CA VAL A 31 -3.01 -16.83 9.06
C VAL A 31 -4.43 -17.19 8.62
N GLN A 32 -5.39 -16.41 9.11
CA GLN A 32 -6.83 -16.64 8.89
C GLN A 32 -7.32 -15.92 7.64
N TRP A 33 -6.69 -14.80 7.31
CA TRP A 33 -6.98 -14.00 6.14
C TRP A 33 -5.73 -13.23 5.76
N ALA A 34 -5.51 -13.04 4.46
CA ALA A 34 -4.45 -12.18 3.96
C ALA A 34 -4.88 -11.55 2.64
N ALA A 35 -4.40 -10.35 2.39
CA ALA A 35 -4.59 -9.63 1.17
C ALA A 35 -3.35 -8.83 0.83
N GLN A 36 -3.11 -8.68 -0.45
CA GLN A 36 -2.07 -7.82 -0.94
C GLN A 36 -2.66 -6.49 -1.39
N ALA A 37 -1.96 -5.40 -1.08
CA ALA A 37 -2.19 -4.09 -1.66
C ALA A 37 -0.84 -3.50 -2.07
N THR A 38 -0.80 -2.89 -3.25
CA THR A 38 0.36 -2.10 -3.67
C THR A 38 -0.15 -0.69 -3.90
N ASP A 39 0.33 0.23 -3.07
CA ASP A 39 -0.11 1.62 -3.08
C ASP A 39 1.09 2.52 -3.31
N THR A 40 0.84 3.71 -3.85
CA THR A 40 1.85 4.77 -3.94
C THR A 40 1.49 5.88 -2.98
N PHE A 41 2.45 6.29 -2.15
CA PHE A 41 2.27 7.29 -1.10
C PHE A 41 3.13 8.52 -1.35
N HIS A 42 2.60 9.69 -1.00
CA HIS A 42 3.37 10.94 -0.91
C HIS A 42 3.90 11.10 0.52
N PHE A 43 5.22 11.02 0.69
CA PHE A 43 5.87 11.35 1.96
C PHE A 43 6.59 12.69 1.80
N LYS A 44 5.97 13.78 2.23
CA LYS A 44 6.53 15.13 2.09
C LYS A 44 7.52 15.48 3.18
N THR A 45 7.16 15.22 4.43
CA THR A 45 7.98 15.59 5.61
C THR A 45 7.93 14.48 6.65
N PRO A 46 9.01 13.70 6.83
CA PRO A 46 10.24 13.70 6.00
C PRO A 46 9.98 13.19 4.58
N ASN A 47 10.80 13.64 3.62
CA ASN A 47 10.76 13.12 2.25
C ASN A 47 11.48 11.77 2.18
N LEU A 48 10.71 10.68 2.23
CA LEU A 48 11.25 9.32 2.18
C LEU A 48 11.97 9.04 0.85
N SER A 49 11.42 9.49 -0.28
CA SER A 49 12.03 9.30 -1.60
C SER A 49 13.42 9.95 -1.68
N LEU A 50 13.55 11.20 -1.22
CA LEU A 50 14.83 11.89 -1.13
C LEU A 50 15.79 11.19 -0.17
N LEU A 51 15.34 10.87 1.04
CA LEU A 51 16.16 10.19 2.05
C LEU A 51 16.76 8.88 1.53
N LEU A 52 15.95 8.06 0.84
CA LEU A 52 16.43 6.80 0.27
C LEU A 52 17.44 7.03 -0.85
N ARG A 53 17.23 8.03 -1.73
CA ARG A 53 18.18 8.38 -2.79
C ARG A 53 19.51 8.87 -2.24
N GLU A 54 19.50 9.72 -1.22
CA GLU A 54 20.71 10.21 -0.55
C GLU A 54 21.50 9.07 0.08
N ARG A 55 20.82 8.20 0.83
CA ARG A 55 21.45 7.03 1.46
C ARG A 55 21.99 6.04 0.44
N PHE A 56 21.26 5.81 -0.65
CA PHE A 56 21.77 4.99 -1.75
C PHE A 56 23.00 5.63 -2.40
N ASN A 57 22.96 6.94 -2.66
CA ASN A 57 24.07 7.66 -3.28
C ASN A 57 25.36 7.60 -2.43
N LYS A 58 25.22 7.60 -1.09
CA LYS A 58 26.30 7.44 -0.10
C LYS A 58 26.77 5.99 0.08
N GLY A 59 26.01 5.01 -0.41
CA GLY A 59 26.30 3.58 -0.22
C GLY A 59 25.81 3.00 1.12
N ASP A 60 24.97 3.73 1.86
CA ASP A 60 24.46 3.33 3.18
C ASP A 60 23.42 2.20 3.11
N ILE A 61 22.79 2.03 1.94
CA ILE A 61 21.73 1.04 1.72
C ILE A 61 21.96 0.25 0.44
N LYS A 62 21.57 -1.02 0.47
CA LYS A 62 21.49 -1.88 -0.71
C LYS A 62 20.18 -1.64 -1.45
N VAL A 63 20.24 -1.75 -2.77
CA VAL A 63 19.09 -1.59 -3.65
C VAL A 63 18.98 -2.77 -4.63
N GLY A 64 17.77 -3.02 -5.11
CA GLY A 64 17.48 -4.00 -6.14
C GLY A 64 16.52 -3.43 -7.17
N ILE A 65 16.32 -4.15 -8.26
CA ILE A 65 15.22 -3.92 -9.19
C ILE A 65 14.19 -5.01 -8.92
N THR A 66 12.96 -4.61 -8.67
CA THR A 66 11.82 -5.52 -8.55
C THR A 66 10.85 -5.24 -9.68
N GLU A 67 10.50 -6.26 -10.43
CA GLU A 67 9.41 -6.14 -11.40
C GLU A 67 8.06 -6.15 -10.67
N PRO A 68 7.09 -5.30 -11.08
CA PRO A 68 5.78 -5.19 -10.42
C PRO A 68 5.03 -6.53 -10.30
N ALA A 69 5.25 -7.45 -11.24
CA ALA A 69 4.58 -8.75 -11.29
C ALA A 69 5.25 -9.85 -10.44
N ALA A 70 6.45 -9.61 -9.90
CA ALA A 70 7.25 -10.65 -9.26
C ALA A 70 7.58 -10.28 -7.80
N LEU A 71 6.60 -10.45 -6.90
CA LEU A 71 6.73 -10.23 -5.45
C LEU A 71 7.61 -11.30 -4.79
N GLY A 72 8.89 -11.26 -5.11
CA GLY A 72 9.88 -12.21 -4.62
C GLY A 72 11.14 -12.24 -5.49
N LYS A 73 11.06 -11.82 -6.75
CA LYS A 73 12.28 -11.64 -7.55
C LYS A 73 12.85 -10.25 -7.29
N VAL A 74 13.72 -10.19 -6.29
CA VAL A 74 14.63 -9.06 -6.11
C VAL A 74 15.90 -9.40 -6.87
N GLU A 75 16.12 -8.75 -8.00
CA GLU A 75 17.44 -8.75 -8.61
C GLU A 75 18.23 -7.61 -7.97
N TYR A 76 19.15 -7.99 -7.07
CA TYR A 76 20.09 -7.02 -6.52
C TYR A 76 20.90 -6.42 -7.67
N VAL A 77 20.93 -5.09 -7.72
CA VAL A 77 21.64 -4.40 -8.79
C VAL A 77 23.13 -4.44 -8.46
N PRO A 78 23.98 -4.85 -9.42
CA PRO A 78 25.39 -5.08 -9.16
C PRO A 78 26.19 -3.80 -8.90
N SER A 79 25.72 -2.65 -9.37
CA SER A 79 26.42 -1.36 -9.20
C SER A 79 25.47 -0.16 -9.14
N LYS A 80 25.97 0.96 -8.59
CA LYS A 80 25.24 2.23 -8.55
C LYS A 80 24.94 2.73 -9.96
N GLU A 81 25.90 2.54 -10.86
CA GLU A 81 25.86 2.96 -12.26
C GLU A 81 24.68 2.34 -13.00
N ALA A 82 24.34 1.08 -12.72
CA ALA A 82 23.20 0.42 -13.36
C ALA A 82 21.85 1.06 -12.96
N ILE A 83 21.71 1.61 -11.75
CA ILE A 83 20.52 2.40 -11.38
C ILE A 83 20.52 3.75 -12.09
N LEU A 84 21.67 4.43 -12.15
CA LEU A 84 21.77 5.72 -12.83
C LEU A 84 21.43 5.59 -14.32
N GLU A 85 21.95 4.54 -14.97
CA GLU A 85 21.69 4.20 -16.37
C GLU A 85 20.22 3.85 -16.62
N ARG A 86 19.56 3.19 -15.66
CA ARG A 86 18.12 2.92 -15.74
C ARG A 86 17.28 4.20 -15.70
N ILE A 87 17.65 5.17 -14.87
CA ILE A 87 16.93 6.44 -14.71
C ILE A 87 17.18 7.35 -15.92
N ALA A 88 18.44 7.44 -16.35
CA ALA A 88 18.90 8.29 -17.43
C ALA A 88 19.78 7.51 -18.42
N PRO A 89 19.18 6.72 -19.33
CA PRO A 89 19.94 5.92 -20.29
C PRO A 89 20.87 6.78 -21.16
N ASN A 90 22.15 6.40 -21.22
CA ASN A 90 23.25 7.09 -21.87
C ASN A 90 23.49 8.54 -21.37
N ARG A 91 22.70 8.99 -20.38
CA ARG A 91 22.64 10.37 -19.88
C ARG A 91 22.60 11.40 -21.00
N VAL A 92 21.95 11.12 -22.13
CA VAL A 92 21.95 12.07 -23.26
C VAL A 92 20.80 13.05 -23.12
N LYS A 93 21.09 14.35 -23.18
CA LYS A 93 20.11 15.44 -23.25
C LYS A 93 20.25 16.16 -24.59
N GLN A 94 19.13 16.51 -25.22
CA GLN A 94 19.14 17.35 -26.42
C GLN A 94 19.42 18.82 -26.05
N ILE A 95 20.25 19.49 -26.84
CA ILE A 95 20.49 20.93 -26.78
C ILE A 95 19.48 21.58 -27.75
N VAL A 96 18.74 22.58 -27.26
CA VAL A 96 17.80 23.35 -28.07
C VAL A 96 18.27 24.80 -28.20
N ASP A 97 18.05 25.42 -29.35
CA ASP A 97 18.22 26.87 -29.54
C ASP A 97 17.06 27.66 -28.91
N GLU A 98 17.12 28.99 -29.03
CA GLU A 98 16.10 29.89 -28.48
C GLU A 98 14.73 29.72 -29.14
N GLU A 99 14.71 29.19 -30.36
CA GLU A 99 13.52 28.87 -31.16
C GLU A 99 12.97 27.45 -30.88
N GLY A 100 13.66 26.65 -30.06
CA GLY A 100 13.26 25.29 -29.69
C GLY A 100 13.69 24.19 -30.67
N ASN A 101 14.55 24.49 -31.64
CA ASN A 101 15.11 23.49 -32.55
C ASN A 101 16.25 22.73 -31.88
N ILE A 102 16.33 21.43 -32.17
CA ILE A 102 17.40 20.57 -31.66
C ILE A 102 18.71 20.90 -32.41
N THR A 103 19.67 21.47 -31.71
CA THR A 103 20.99 21.84 -32.25
C THR A 103 22.09 20.84 -31.91
N GLY A 104 21.81 19.89 -31.02
CA GLY A 104 22.75 18.82 -30.70
C GLY A 104 22.34 17.94 -29.53
N THR A 105 23.29 17.15 -29.04
CA THR A 105 23.15 16.32 -27.85
C THR A 105 24.34 16.53 -26.91
N ALA A 106 24.08 16.52 -25.61
CA ALA A 106 25.07 16.60 -24.54
C ALA A 106 24.91 15.43 -23.58
N ILE A 107 25.97 15.09 -22.85
CA ILE A 107 25.89 14.19 -21.70
C ILE A 107 25.46 15.03 -20.49
N ASP A 108 24.40 14.61 -19.83
CA ASP A 108 23.92 15.18 -18.57
C ASP A 108 24.98 14.96 -17.48
N ALA A 109 25.55 16.08 -17.04
CA ALA A 109 26.54 16.10 -15.97
C ALA A 109 25.88 15.97 -14.59
N GLU A 110 24.56 16.18 -14.49
CA GLU A 110 23.83 16.04 -13.24
C GLU A 110 23.75 14.57 -12.82
N ASN A 111 23.74 14.33 -11.51
CA ASN A 111 23.45 13.01 -10.99
C ASN A 111 21.94 12.73 -11.18
N PRO A 112 21.56 11.69 -11.95
CA PRO A 112 20.14 11.40 -12.21
C PRO A 112 19.30 11.21 -10.96
N LEU A 113 19.90 10.78 -9.85
CA LEU A 113 19.22 10.65 -8.55
C LEU A 113 18.76 11.99 -7.96
N PHE A 114 19.28 13.13 -8.40
CA PHE A 114 18.94 14.44 -7.85
C PHE A 114 18.51 15.45 -8.90
N SER A 115 18.45 15.06 -10.18
CA SER A 115 17.97 15.94 -11.24
C SER A 115 16.46 16.17 -11.11
N THR A 116 16.05 17.43 -11.23
CA THR A 116 14.63 17.84 -11.25
C THR A 116 13.90 17.36 -12.50
N THR A 117 14.63 16.91 -13.53
CA THR A 117 14.04 16.27 -14.71
C THR A 117 13.34 14.98 -14.30
N TYR A 118 14.05 14.09 -13.59
CA TYR A 118 13.53 12.76 -13.22
C TYR A 118 12.78 12.77 -11.90
N PHE A 119 13.11 13.68 -10.98
CA PHE A 119 12.47 13.85 -9.69
C PHE A 119 11.82 15.23 -9.58
N ASP A 120 10.82 15.46 -10.43
CA ASP A 120 10.02 16.69 -10.44
C ASP A 120 9.10 16.80 -9.22
N SER A 121 8.41 17.93 -9.08
CA SER A 121 7.47 18.17 -7.97
C SER A 121 6.31 17.16 -7.86
N LEU A 122 6.02 16.38 -8.90
CA LEU A 122 4.94 15.39 -8.92
C LEU A 122 5.40 14.01 -8.44
N VAL A 123 6.69 13.68 -8.57
CA VAL A 123 7.23 12.35 -8.21
C VAL A 123 8.31 12.38 -7.12
N ASN A 124 8.85 13.54 -6.79
CA ASN A 124 9.97 13.69 -5.84
C ASN A 124 9.66 13.18 -4.42
N ASP A 125 8.39 13.08 -4.04
CA ASP A 125 7.92 12.57 -2.76
C ASP A 125 7.13 11.25 -2.87
N LEU A 126 7.01 10.69 -4.09
CA LEU A 126 6.27 9.46 -4.35
C LEU A 126 7.12 8.21 -4.06
N VAL A 127 6.52 7.30 -3.31
CA VAL A 127 7.11 5.98 -3.00
C VAL A 127 6.05 4.90 -3.17
N GLU A 128 6.35 3.87 -3.97
CA GLU A 128 5.57 2.65 -4.03
C GLU A 128 5.86 1.77 -2.82
N ILE A 129 4.81 1.27 -2.19
CA ILE A 129 4.89 0.35 -1.06
C ILE A 129 3.94 -0.82 -1.28
N PRO A 130 4.47 -2.00 -1.66
CA PRO A 130 3.74 -3.25 -1.57
C PRO A 130 3.61 -3.69 -0.11
N GLN A 131 2.37 -3.92 0.30
CA GLN A 131 2.01 -4.37 1.64
C GLN A 131 1.12 -5.63 1.59
N VAL A 132 1.29 -6.46 2.61
CA VAL A 132 0.38 -7.57 2.90
C VAL A 132 -0.34 -7.24 4.19
N MET A 133 -1.65 -7.10 4.10
CA MET A 133 -2.52 -7.03 5.27
C MET A 133 -2.99 -8.43 5.61
N TYR A 134 -3.06 -8.75 6.90
CA TYR A 134 -3.42 -10.10 7.31
C TYR A 134 -4.00 -10.17 8.72
N ILE A 135 -4.80 -11.20 8.95
CA ILE A 135 -5.35 -11.54 10.26
C ILE A 135 -4.62 -12.78 10.77
N GLU A 136 -3.98 -12.65 11.92
CA GLU A 136 -3.33 -13.76 12.63
C GLU A 136 -3.71 -13.69 14.11
N SER A 137 -4.25 -14.78 14.64
CA SER A 137 -4.76 -14.86 16.01
C SER A 137 -5.76 -13.75 16.32
N GLY A 138 -6.68 -13.48 15.38
CA GLY A 138 -7.70 -12.44 15.52
C GLY A 138 -7.18 -11.01 15.56
N LYS A 139 -5.92 -10.77 15.16
CA LYS A 139 -5.34 -9.42 15.06
C LYS A 139 -5.05 -9.08 13.61
N LEU A 140 -5.55 -7.93 13.16
CA LEU A 140 -5.21 -7.34 11.88
C LEU A 140 -3.82 -6.72 11.97
N LYS A 141 -2.92 -7.16 11.08
CA LYS A 141 -1.52 -6.76 10.99
C LYS A 141 -1.21 -6.37 9.55
N THR A 142 -0.08 -5.69 9.39
CA THR A 142 0.46 -5.31 8.09
C THR A 142 1.94 -5.70 8.01
N TYR A 143 2.40 -5.97 6.80
CA TYR A 143 3.78 -6.30 6.49
C TYR A 143 4.16 -5.62 5.18
N THR A 144 5.17 -4.76 5.24
CA THR A 144 5.77 -4.11 4.08
C THR A 144 6.98 -4.92 3.64
N ALA A 145 6.99 -5.35 2.37
CA ALA A 145 8.05 -6.20 1.84
C ALA A 145 9.29 -5.39 1.45
N TRP A 146 9.07 -4.26 0.77
CA TRP A 146 10.09 -3.32 0.29
C TRP A 146 9.39 -2.00 -0.05
N VAL A 147 10.19 -0.99 -0.41
CA VAL A 147 9.69 0.30 -0.91
C VAL A 147 10.50 0.76 -2.11
N SER A 148 9.87 1.54 -3.01
CA SER A 148 10.54 2.04 -4.21
C SER A 148 10.22 3.51 -4.48
N PRO A 149 11.21 4.42 -4.43
CA PRO A 149 11.05 5.77 -4.93
C PRO A 149 10.62 5.76 -6.40
N LYS A 150 9.69 6.65 -6.75
CA LYS A 150 9.23 6.85 -8.12
C LYS A 150 10.07 7.92 -8.83
N TYR A 151 10.24 7.78 -10.14
CA TYR A 151 10.82 8.80 -11.01
C TYR A 151 9.99 8.95 -12.29
N ALA A 152 10.09 10.11 -12.92
CA ALA A 152 9.46 10.41 -14.20
C ALA A 152 10.31 9.85 -15.35
N VAL A 153 9.67 9.15 -16.28
CA VAL A 153 10.31 8.55 -17.46
C VAL A 153 10.08 9.45 -18.65
N PHE A 154 11.14 9.68 -19.43
CA PHE A 154 11.09 10.51 -20.63
C PHE A 154 11.64 9.75 -21.83
N THR A 155 11.18 10.13 -23.03
CA THR A 155 11.84 9.75 -24.28
C THR A 155 13.20 10.47 -24.39
N SER A 156 14.06 10.02 -25.31
CA SER A 156 15.30 10.73 -25.66
C SER A 156 15.06 12.13 -26.24
N TRP A 157 13.81 12.46 -26.59
CA TRP A 157 13.37 13.74 -27.14
C TRP A 157 12.72 14.62 -26.05
N GLY A 158 12.83 14.23 -24.77
CA GLY A 158 12.33 15.00 -23.64
C GLY A 158 10.81 14.90 -23.38
N GLN A 159 10.10 14.02 -24.09
CA GLN A 159 8.66 13.82 -23.86
C GLN A 159 8.42 12.90 -22.66
N ARG A 160 7.59 13.32 -21.70
CA ARG A 160 7.23 12.49 -20.54
C ARG A 160 6.37 11.30 -20.99
N LEU A 161 6.82 10.09 -20.66
CA LEU A 161 6.11 8.83 -20.90
C LEU A 161 5.26 8.39 -19.71
N GLY A 162 5.69 8.69 -18.49
CA GLY A 162 4.99 8.26 -17.30
C GLY A 162 5.86 8.27 -16.05
N ILE A 163 5.53 7.37 -15.10
CA ILE A 163 6.19 7.24 -13.81
C ILE A 163 6.61 5.78 -13.63
N SER A 164 7.83 5.55 -13.14
CA SER A 164 8.37 4.20 -12.90
C SER A 164 9.11 4.13 -11.56
N ASN A 165 9.45 2.92 -11.13
CA ASN A 165 10.27 2.68 -9.93
C ASN A 165 11.74 2.92 -10.26
N ALA A 166 12.39 3.80 -9.50
CA ALA A 166 13.82 4.10 -9.65
C ALA A 166 14.65 2.87 -9.22
N PHE A 167 14.43 2.44 -7.99
CA PHE A 167 15.01 1.23 -7.40
C PHE A 167 14.15 0.79 -6.21
N SER A 168 14.36 -0.43 -5.75
CA SER A 168 13.68 -1.01 -4.60
C SER A 168 14.66 -1.20 -3.46
N THR A 169 14.22 -0.91 -2.24
CA THR A 169 15.05 -1.02 -1.04
C THR A 169 14.17 -1.32 0.18
N ALA A 170 14.78 -1.27 1.36
CA ALA A 170 14.17 -1.59 2.63
C ALA A 170 13.55 -3.00 2.69
N PHE A 171 14.24 -3.97 2.07
CA PHE A 171 13.81 -5.35 1.98
C PHE A 171 13.63 -5.96 3.36
N ASN A 172 12.39 -6.26 3.71
CA ASN A 172 12.05 -6.78 5.02
C ASN A 172 11.86 -8.29 4.95
N THR A 173 12.88 -9.08 5.26
CA THR A 173 12.75 -10.54 5.29
C THR A 173 12.14 -11.08 6.60
N SER A 174 11.96 -10.22 7.61
CA SER A 174 11.50 -10.58 8.95
C SER A 174 10.11 -10.01 9.26
N ARG A 175 9.18 -10.85 9.70
CA ARG A 175 7.78 -10.45 9.96
C ARG A 175 7.58 -9.58 11.20
N SER A 176 8.53 -9.61 12.14
CA SER A 176 8.40 -8.95 13.43
C SER A 176 9.19 -7.66 13.50
N PHE A 177 8.54 -6.62 14.01
CA PHE A 177 9.18 -5.37 14.37
C PHE A 177 9.21 -5.25 15.89
N SER A 178 10.39 -5.04 16.47
CA SER A 178 10.55 -4.94 17.93
C SER A 178 10.20 -3.54 18.43
N SER A 179 9.75 -3.45 19.68
CA SER A 179 9.45 -2.19 20.36
C SER A 179 10.65 -1.22 20.39
N LYS A 180 11.88 -1.75 20.47
CA LYS A 180 13.11 -0.95 20.41
C LYS A 180 13.32 -0.30 19.05
N GLN A 181 13.06 -1.03 17.96
CA GLN A 181 13.16 -0.47 16.61
C GLN A 181 12.07 0.60 16.39
N PHE A 182 10.91 0.45 17.02
CA PHE A 182 9.82 1.44 16.95
C PHE A 182 10.21 2.77 17.58
N LYS A 183 10.79 2.73 18.78
CA LYS A 183 11.25 3.95 19.47
C LYS A 183 12.29 4.76 18.68
N ASN A 184 13.06 4.08 17.83
CA ASN A 184 14.13 4.68 17.04
C ASN A 184 13.72 4.87 15.56
N SER A 185 12.42 4.90 15.28
CA SER A 185 11.90 5.09 13.92
C SER A 185 11.42 6.51 13.71
N ILE A 186 11.57 6.99 12.48
CA ILE A 186 11.10 8.29 12.02
C ILE A 186 9.65 8.13 11.58
N LEU A 187 8.73 8.92 12.13
CA LEU A 187 7.35 9.00 11.64
C LEU A 187 7.35 9.66 10.25
N LEU A 188 6.87 8.93 9.25
CA LEU A 188 6.79 9.39 7.86
C LEU A 188 5.49 10.14 7.59
N GLY A 189 4.42 9.79 8.31
CA GLY A 189 3.10 10.39 8.16
C GLY A 189 1.97 9.40 8.37
N ARG A 190 0.76 9.84 8.05
CA ARG A 190 -0.47 9.05 8.15
C ARG A 190 -1.13 8.95 6.79
N SER A 191 -1.65 7.77 6.46
CA SER A 191 -2.48 7.54 5.28
C SER A 191 -3.87 7.05 5.68
N ALA A 192 -4.86 7.36 4.85
CA ALA A 192 -6.21 6.81 4.91
C ALA A 192 -6.54 6.23 3.53
N ALA A 193 -6.86 4.93 3.47
CA ALA A 193 -7.23 4.25 2.24
C ALA A 193 -8.68 3.74 2.34
N GLN A 194 -9.53 4.16 1.41
CA GLN A 194 -10.92 3.74 1.36
C GLN A 194 -11.09 2.52 0.46
N LEU A 195 -11.74 1.50 1.00
CA LEU A 195 -12.08 0.25 0.33
C LEU A 195 -13.61 0.16 0.25
N LYS A 196 -14.13 -0.12 -0.95
CA LYS A 196 -15.53 -0.51 -1.12
C LYS A 196 -15.68 -1.98 -0.70
N LEU A 197 -16.64 -2.27 0.17
CA LEU A 197 -16.83 -3.62 0.71
C LEU A 197 -17.55 -4.56 -0.28
N ASP A 198 -18.27 -3.99 -1.26
CA ASP A 198 -19.09 -4.72 -2.24
C ASP A 198 -18.48 -4.80 -3.66
N SER A 199 -17.31 -4.19 -3.91
CA SER A 199 -16.73 -4.21 -5.27
C SER A 199 -15.78 -5.39 -5.47
N THR A 200 -16.20 -6.37 -6.26
CA THR A 200 -15.34 -7.43 -6.85
C THR A 200 -14.50 -6.92 -8.03
N GLY A 201 -14.39 -5.60 -8.22
CA GLY A 201 -13.70 -4.97 -9.34
C GLY A 201 -12.18 -5.21 -9.34
N GLN A 202 -11.65 -5.66 -10.48
CA GLN A 202 -10.28 -6.15 -10.72
C GLN A 202 -9.12 -5.16 -10.46
N LEU A 203 -9.35 -3.89 -10.11
CA LEU A 203 -8.28 -2.88 -10.11
C LEU A 203 -7.54 -2.69 -8.76
N GLN A 204 -7.98 -3.36 -7.69
CA GLN A 204 -7.31 -3.31 -6.38
C GLN A 204 -7.37 -4.69 -5.70
N MET A 205 -6.85 -5.73 -6.37
CA MET A 205 -7.02 -7.12 -5.94
C MET A 205 -6.38 -7.41 -4.57
N ILE A 206 -7.17 -7.19 -3.52
CA ILE A 206 -7.21 -8.02 -2.33
C ILE A 206 -7.47 -9.45 -2.84
N LYS A 207 -6.42 -10.27 -2.98
CA LYS A 207 -6.62 -11.71 -3.14
C LYS A 207 -7.24 -12.23 -1.84
N GLN A 208 -8.57 -12.26 -1.80
CA GLN A 208 -9.34 -12.81 -0.70
C GLN A 208 -9.09 -14.32 -0.66
N LEU A 209 -8.32 -14.78 0.33
CA LEU A 209 -8.51 -16.16 0.76
C LEU A 209 -9.96 -16.27 1.28
N TYR A 210 -10.66 -17.34 0.91
CA TYR A 210 -11.97 -17.71 1.46
C TYR A 210 -13.19 -16.88 1.03
N ALA A 211 -13.12 -16.10 -0.06
CA ALA A 211 -14.27 -15.33 -0.59
C ALA A 211 -14.90 -14.36 0.44
N GLN A 212 -14.09 -13.87 1.39
CA GLN A 212 -14.49 -12.92 2.41
C GLN A 212 -13.72 -11.61 2.26
N ASN A 213 -14.43 -10.48 2.38
CA ASN A 213 -13.80 -9.17 2.48
C ASN A 213 -13.14 -8.96 3.86
N LEU A 214 -12.31 -7.92 3.99
CA LEU A 214 -11.58 -7.64 5.23
C LEU A 214 -12.51 -7.50 6.45
N LEU A 215 -13.66 -6.84 6.29
CA LEU A 215 -14.59 -6.64 7.40
C LEU A 215 -15.23 -7.95 7.83
N GLN A 216 -15.67 -8.79 6.88
CA GLN A 216 -16.22 -10.12 7.13
C GLN A 216 -15.21 -11.01 7.85
N ALA A 217 -13.95 -11.03 7.41
CA ALA A 217 -12.90 -11.81 8.05
C ALA A 217 -12.57 -11.32 9.47
N LEU A 218 -12.69 -10.00 9.71
CA LEU A 218 -12.43 -9.39 11.01
C LEU A 218 -13.62 -9.50 11.97
N TRP A 219 -14.85 -9.57 11.46
CA TRP A 219 -16.09 -9.48 12.23
C TRP A 219 -16.14 -10.42 13.44
N PRO A 220 -15.77 -11.71 13.31
CA PRO A 220 -15.79 -12.65 14.43
C PRO A 220 -14.85 -12.25 15.56
N TRP A 221 -13.87 -11.38 15.33
CA TRP A 221 -12.86 -10.98 16.31
C TRP A 221 -13.15 -9.63 16.97
N LEU A 222 -14.18 -8.90 16.53
CA LEU A 222 -14.47 -7.56 17.05
C LEU A 222 -14.91 -7.55 18.52
N HIS A 223 -15.43 -8.66 19.03
CA HIS A 223 -15.76 -8.83 20.46
C HIS A 223 -14.52 -9.10 21.34
N THR A 224 -13.34 -9.32 20.75
CA THR A 224 -12.12 -9.60 21.52
C THR A 224 -11.53 -8.33 22.15
N LYS A 225 -10.75 -8.49 23.21
CA LYS A 225 -10.07 -7.37 23.92
C LYS A 225 -9.07 -6.59 23.06
N HIS A 226 -8.79 -7.05 21.83
CA HIS A 226 -7.88 -6.39 20.88
C HIS A 226 -8.49 -5.16 20.21
N TYR A 227 -9.82 -5.03 20.25
CA TYR A 227 -10.53 -3.97 19.56
C TYR A 227 -11.37 -3.13 20.53
N GLN A 228 -11.45 -1.83 20.27
CA GLN A 228 -12.43 -0.94 20.89
C GLN A 228 -13.27 -0.33 19.79
N ILE A 229 -14.59 -0.39 19.94
CA ILE A 229 -15.53 0.12 18.95
C ILE A 229 -16.12 1.42 19.49
N ILE A 230 -16.05 2.48 18.71
CA ILE A 230 -16.45 3.82 19.09
C ILE A 230 -17.51 4.32 18.10
N ARG A 231 -18.64 4.83 18.59
CA ARG A 231 -19.62 5.58 17.77
C ARG A 231 -19.04 6.94 17.42
N LEU A 232 -19.05 7.32 16.15
CA LEU A 232 -18.39 8.55 15.71
C LEU A 232 -19.20 9.83 15.97
N ASP A 233 -20.52 9.71 16.09
CA ASP A 233 -21.42 10.84 16.38
C ASP A 233 -21.47 11.20 17.87
N SER A 234 -21.30 10.23 18.78
CA SER A 234 -21.30 10.45 20.23
C SER A 234 -19.92 10.32 20.88
N ALA A 235 -18.92 9.83 20.15
CA ALA A 235 -17.59 9.47 20.65
C ALA A 235 -17.59 8.45 21.80
N VAL A 236 -18.69 7.70 21.98
CA VAL A 236 -18.83 6.71 23.05
C VAL A 236 -18.27 5.36 22.61
N THR A 237 -17.56 4.69 23.51
CA THR A 237 -17.14 3.29 23.32
C THR A 237 -18.32 2.35 23.54
N ILE A 238 -18.58 1.46 22.59
CA ILE A 238 -19.72 0.54 22.60
C ILE A 238 -19.20 -0.90 22.67
N PRO A 239 -19.69 -1.74 23.61
CA PRO A 239 -19.48 -3.19 23.56
C PRO A 239 -20.04 -3.78 22.27
N PHE A 240 -19.38 -4.80 21.70
CA PHE A 240 -19.79 -5.40 20.43
C PHE A 240 -21.24 -5.90 20.48
N GLU A 241 -21.67 -6.47 21.61
CA GLU A 241 -23.00 -7.01 21.86
C GLU A 241 -24.10 -5.94 21.86
N LYS A 242 -23.73 -4.67 22.06
CA LYS A 242 -24.65 -3.52 22.10
C LYS A 242 -24.65 -2.70 20.81
N LEU A 243 -23.93 -3.14 19.77
CA LEU A 243 -23.81 -2.38 18.52
C LEU A 243 -25.15 -2.10 17.85
N ASN A 244 -26.04 -3.11 17.76
CA ASN A 244 -27.35 -2.94 17.11
C ASN A 244 -28.13 -1.83 17.80
N MET A 245 -28.39 -1.97 19.11
CA MET A 245 -29.15 -0.98 19.86
C MET A 245 -28.50 0.41 19.80
N SER A 246 -27.17 0.47 19.88
CA SER A 246 -26.45 1.73 19.90
C SER A 246 -26.46 2.46 18.55
N LEU A 247 -26.48 1.76 17.42
CA LEU A 247 -26.57 2.37 16.09
C LEU A 247 -28.01 2.68 15.68
N LEU A 248 -28.97 1.92 16.21
CA LEU A 248 -30.40 2.02 15.90
C LEU A 248 -31.17 2.97 16.82
N ASN A 249 -30.51 3.94 17.45
CA ASN A 249 -31.14 5.00 18.27
C ASN A 249 -32.10 5.87 17.42
N ASN A 250 -33.28 5.31 17.09
CA ASN A 250 -34.40 5.82 16.30
C ASN A 250 -34.16 6.12 14.81
N GLN A 251 -33.09 5.61 14.19
CA GLN A 251 -32.92 5.67 12.73
C GLN A 251 -32.73 4.27 12.15
N ILE A 252 -33.61 3.90 11.22
CA ILE A 252 -33.57 2.62 10.50
C ILE A 252 -32.36 2.67 9.55
N LEU A 253 -31.38 1.79 9.70
CA LEU A 253 -30.36 1.61 8.68
C LEU A 253 -30.97 0.73 7.56
N ASN A 254 -31.23 1.29 6.38
CA ASN A 254 -31.73 0.51 5.24
C ASN A 254 -30.55 -0.06 4.46
N ILE A 255 -30.34 -1.35 4.60
CA ILE A 255 -29.41 -2.13 3.76
C ILE A 255 -30.24 -2.65 2.58
N PRO A 256 -29.95 -2.26 1.33
CA PRO A 256 -30.63 -2.85 0.19
C PRO A 256 -30.29 -4.33 0.10
N LYS A 257 -31.30 -5.19 0.21
CA LYS A 257 -31.17 -6.62 -0.09
C LYS A 257 -31.44 -6.82 -1.57
N TYR A 258 -30.51 -7.44 -2.27
CA TYR A 258 -30.67 -7.78 -3.68
C TYR A 258 -31.11 -9.24 -3.82
N ASP A 259 -32.01 -9.55 -4.76
CA ASP A 259 -32.29 -10.93 -5.18
C ASP A 259 -31.18 -11.48 -6.09
N GLU A 260 -31.32 -12.74 -6.51
CA GLU A 260 -30.33 -13.43 -7.36
C GLU A 260 -30.20 -12.77 -8.74
N GLU A 261 -31.20 -12.00 -9.15
CA GLU A 261 -31.27 -11.22 -10.38
C GLU A 261 -30.78 -9.77 -10.23
N GLY A 262 -30.40 -9.34 -9.01
CA GLY A 262 -29.86 -8.01 -8.73
C GLY A 262 -30.90 -6.91 -8.52
N ASN A 263 -32.18 -7.24 -8.33
CA ASN A 263 -33.24 -6.30 -7.97
C ASN A 263 -33.34 -6.13 -6.45
N ILE A 264 -33.81 -4.96 -6.01
CA ILE A 264 -34.01 -4.66 -4.58
C ILE A 264 -35.23 -5.45 -4.08
N SER A 265 -34.99 -6.54 -3.35
CA SER A 265 -36.00 -7.52 -2.95
C SER A 265 -36.76 -7.16 -1.68
N ASN A 266 -36.25 -6.23 -0.84
CA ASN A 266 -36.99 -5.66 0.30
C ASN A 266 -36.37 -4.33 0.75
N ARG A 267 -37.19 -3.30 0.98
CA ARG A 267 -36.74 -1.94 1.34
C ARG A 267 -36.63 -1.63 2.83
N THR A 268 -36.90 -2.59 3.72
CA THR A 268 -36.85 -2.34 5.17
C THR A 268 -36.60 -3.63 5.93
N VAL A 269 -35.37 -3.84 6.38
CA VAL A 269 -35.13 -4.77 7.49
C VAL A 269 -35.29 -3.96 8.77
N ASN A 270 -36.27 -4.34 9.60
CA ASN A 270 -36.40 -3.80 10.95
C ASN A 270 -35.24 -4.36 11.79
N LEU A 271 -34.09 -3.68 11.77
CA LEU A 271 -32.83 -4.12 12.39
C LEU A 271 -32.89 -4.20 13.92
N SER A 272 -33.99 -3.78 14.55
CA SER A 272 -34.18 -3.92 16.00
C SER A 272 -34.12 -5.38 16.48
N ALA A 273 -34.33 -6.36 15.59
CA ALA A 273 -34.36 -7.79 15.93
C ALA A 273 -33.19 -8.62 15.37
N GLN A 274 -32.29 -8.06 14.55
CA GLN A 274 -31.20 -8.84 13.91
C GLN A 274 -29.81 -8.32 14.28
N PRO A 275 -28.81 -9.21 14.45
CA PRO A 275 -27.40 -8.83 14.58
C PRO A 275 -26.98 -7.94 13.42
N LEU A 276 -26.33 -6.81 13.73
CA LEU A 276 -25.65 -6.00 12.74
C LEU A 276 -24.62 -6.87 12.03
N ASP A 277 -24.73 -6.91 10.71
CA ASP A 277 -23.89 -7.74 9.85
C ASP A 277 -22.86 -6.85 9.11
N PRO A 278 -21.67 -7.37 8.73
CA PRO A 278 -20.72 -6.64 7.88
C PRO A 278 -21.34 -6.00 6.63
N SER A 279 -22.38 -6.61 6.06
CA SER A 279 -23.12 -6.08 4.89
C SER A 279 -23.84 -4.76 5.16
N ALA A 280 -23.98 -4.35 6.43
CA ALA A 280 -24.53 -3.04 6.79
C ALA A 280 -23.62 -1.88 6.39
N PHE A 281 -22.37 -2.15 6.04
CA PHE A 281 -21.36 -1.15 5.72
C PHE A 281 -20.97 -1.22 4.25
N THR A 282 -20.85 -0.06 3.63
CA THR A 282 -20.58 0.06 2.19
C THR A 282 -19.12 0.36 1.91
N LYS A 283 -18.46 1.07 2.84
CA LYS A 283 -17.06 1.43 2.75
C LYS A 283 -16.35 1.21 4.08
N LEU A 284 -15.08 0.88 3.96
CA LEU A 284 -14.12 0.74 5.03
C LEU A 284 -12.95 1.67 4.73
N GLU A 285 -12.59 2.53 5.67
CA GLU A 285 -11.36 3.31 5.58
C GLU A 285 -10.34 2.76 6.57
N ILE A 286 -9.14 2.47 6.05
CA ILE A 286 -8.01 1.98 6.84
C ILE A 286 -7.09 3.15 7.11
N VAL A 287 -6.91 3.49 8.39
CA VAL A 287 -6.00 4.56 8.81
C VAL A 287 -4.72 3.96 9.38
N GLN A 288 -3.58 4.35 8.79
CA GLN A 288 -2.27 3.80 9.11
C GLN A 288 -1.25 4.91 9.35
N ASP A 289 -0.39 4.70 10.35
CA ASP A 289 0.81 5.52 10.53
C ASP A 289 2.01 4.78 9.95
N TRP A 290 2.87 5.51 9.23
CA TRP A 290 4.04 4.99 8.54
C TRP A 290 5.32 5.40 9.23
N PHE A 291 6.27 4.47 9.27
CA PHE A 291 7.52 4.66 9.99
C PHE A 291 8.71 4.16 9.17
N TYR A 292 9.84 4.85 9.32
CA TYR A 292 11.12 4.45 8.76
C TYR A 292 12.15 4.23 9.85
N TYR A 293 12.70 3.01 9.91
CA TYR A 293 13.81 2.68 10.78
C TYR A 293 15.13 2.69 10.01
N GLU A 294 15.85 3.79 10.16
CA GLU A 294 17.02 4.12 9.36
C GLU A 294 18.16 3.10 9.51
N LYS A 295 18.53 2.75 10.75
CA LYS A 295 19.64 1.82 11.02
C LYS A 295 19.43 0.44 10.38
N GLY A 296 18.18 -0.03 10.31
CA GLY A 296 17.85 -1.30 9.69
C GLY A 296 17.45 -1.20 8.22
N ASN A 297 17.33 0.02 7.69
CA ASN A 297 16.67 0.33 6.43
C ASN A 297 15.35 -0.45 6.30
N LYS A 298 14.36 -0.14 7.14
CA LYS A 298 13.04 -0.80 7.11
C LYS A 298 11.93 0.22 7.13
N VAL A 299 10.95 0.04 6.26
CA VAL A 299 9.67 0.74 6.31
C VAL A 299 8.62 -0.21 6.84
N PHE A 300 7.75 0.28 7.69
CA PHE A 300 6.63 -0.47 8.23
C PHE A 300 5.50 0.49 8.57
N SER A 301 4.29 -0.05 8.71
CA SER A 301 3.12 0.70 9.16
C SER A 301 2.48 0.08 10.38
N ARG A 302 1.72 0.90 11.10
CA ARG A 302 0.79 0.47 12.14
C ARG A 302 -0.60 0.92 11.76
N ILE A 303 -1.52 -0.03 11.65
CA ILE A 303 -2.94 0.26 11.47
C ILE A 303 -3.43 0.81 12.82
N GLN A 304 -3.88 2.06 12.82
CA GLN A 304 -4.35 2.75 14.03
C GLN A 304 -5.82 2.44 14.30
N HIS A 305 -6.64 2.57 13.26
CA HIS A 305 -8.06 2.32 13.34
C HIS A 305 -8.66 2.06 11.96
N LEU A 306 -9.84 1.45 11.98
CA LEU A 306 -10.73 1.34 10.84
C LEU A 306 -11.92 2.27 11.04
N VAL A 307 -12.40 2.90 9.98
CA VAL A 307 -13.64 3.68 9.98
C VAL A 307 -14.64 2.99 9.06
N LEU A 308 -15.82 2.68 9.60
CA LEU A 308 -16.89 2.05 8.85
C LEU A 308 -17.92 3.09 8.43
N TYR A 309 -18.35 3.01 7.17
CA TYR A 309 -19.31 3.92 6.57
C TYR A 309 -20.59 3.17 6.21
N ALA A 310 -21.72 3.76 6.57
CA ALA A 310 -23.06 3.22 6.27
C ALA A 310 -23.97 4.36 5.77
N TYR A 311 -25.03 4.00 5.03
CA TYR A 311 -26.07 4.95 4.70
C TYR A 311 -26.99 5.16 5.89
N LYS A 312 -27.26 6.42 6.26
CA LYS A 312 -28.28 6.72 7.25
C LYS A 312 -29.62 6.98 6.57
N TYR A 313 -30.69 6.70 7.30
CA TYR A 313 -32.04 7.06 6.89
C TYR A 313 -32.54 8.21 7.76
N LYS A 314 -32.87 9.32 7.13
CA LYS A 314 -33.37 10.52 7.81
C LYS A 314 -34.56 11.05 7.02
N ASN A 315 -35.66 11.38 7.72
CA ASN A 315 -36.87 11.96 7.11
C ASN A 315 -37.42 11.14 5.92
N ASN A 316 -37.53 9.83 6.08
CA ASN A 316 -38.01 8.91 5.03
C ASN A 316 -37.16 8.86 3.74
N GLN A 317 -35.92 9.35 3.79
CA GLN A 317 -34.98 9.30 2.67
C GLN A 317 -33.65 8.70 3.11
N VAL A 318 -33.04 7.91 2.22
CA VAL A 318 -31.67 7.43 2.38
C VAL A 318 -30.74 8.58 2.03
N GLU A 319 -29.73 8.84 2.87
CA GLU A 319 -28.69 9.82 2.54
C GLU A 319 -28.04 9.46 1.19
N ALA A 320 -27.80 10.47 0.35
CA ALA A 320 -27.20 10.27 -0.97
C ALA A 320 -25.77 9.71 -0.92
N GLN A 321 -25.11 9.79 0.23
CA GLN A 321 -23.75 9.32 0.45
C GLN A 321 -23.64 8.61 1.79
N ALA A 322 -22.86 7.53 1.83
CA ALA A 322 -22.55 6.84 3.07
C ALA A 322 -21.69 7.74 3.99
N THR A 323 -22.06 7.81 5.27
CA THR A 323 -21.38 8.62 6.28
C THR A 323 -20.64 7.74 7.28
N PRO A 324 -19.57 8.24 7.93
CA PRO A 324 -18.83 7.46 8.91
C PRO A 324 -19.69 7.25 10.17
N VAL A 325 -19.77 6.01 10.63
CA VAL A 325 -20.65 5.61 11.75
C VAL A 325 -19.90 4.99 12.92
N LEU A 326 -18.91 4.14 12.63
CA LEU A 326 -18.14 3.43 13.64
C LEU A 326 -16.65 3.61 13.39
N LYS A 327 -15.89 3.66 14.49
CA LYS A 327 -14.44 3.59 14.50
C LYS A 327 -14.00 2.38 15.32
N ILE A 328 -13.25 1.48 14.70
CA ILE A 328 -12.65 0.32 15.36
C ILE A 328 -11.19 0.65 15.63
N MET A 329 -10.83 0.85 16.89
CA MET A 329 -9.44 1.06 17.32
C MET A 329 -8.72 -0.28 17.42
N LEU A 330 -7.54 -0.38 16.81
CA LEU A 330 -6.67 -1.55 16.95
C LEU A 330 -5.64 -1.29 18.05
N LYS A 331 -5.57 -2.16 19.05
CA LYS A 331 -4.61 -2.04 20.16
C LYS A 331 -3.25 -2.63 19.82
#